data_AF-A0A0S4U3K9-F1
#
_entry.id   AF-A0A0S4U3K9-F1
#
_cell.length_a   1.000
_cell.length_b   1.000
_cell.length_c   1.000
_cell.angle_alpha   90.00
_cell.angle_beta   90.00
_cell.angle_gamma   90.00
#
_symmetry.space_group_name_H-M   'P 1'
#
loop_
_entity.id
_entity.type
_entity.pdbx_description
1 polymer ?
#
loop_
_entity_poly.entity_id
_entity_poly.type
_entity_poly.pdbx_seq_one_letter_code
_entity_poly.pdbx_strand_id
1 'polypeptide(L)'
;MEIRSMFPTVRHARTACTMATLAALTAAAIIAGCGDTSDSGAGTATPADAATVDANIQAAWVEIGDSNQAVVRAVTRYTNDASPTDSSVCPLLTVDGTATRMSLRVAAGIVPQRTTASAASDSKASAFPVSACEATVPAGAQAVSIGPRALPLPKASPQRVVILADTGCRLKTSSNTFQACSDATQWPFATAAATAAAMNPDLVLHVGDYHYRENACPSDVAGCQDSPWGYGWDAWQADLFQPAAPLLAAAPWVVVRGNHEECARAGQGWFRFLDPRAYSAARSCDDPANDTAANASEPYAVAIGTDTQVIVFDSAKAGTKALATTDPWFQTYQEQFSTVGTLAARPGVMSIFTNHHPILGFVPISGGTPLGGNAALLSVMSSLNATAYYPPGVQVALHGHVHDFQAINFSSNHPATIVAGNAGDSLDVALPDPLPSISPASGVTVGSLSHNNAFGFMVMDRQPAPATGWLFKAYTVAGKLLTTCTQNGTSLVCDKTGFVAP
;
A
#
# COMPACT_ATOMS: atom_id res chain seq x y z
N MET A 1 28.79 13.02 66.01
CA MET A 1 27.86 12.13 66.73
C MET A 1 27.39 11.09 65.72
N GLU A 2 28.08 9.94 65.73
CA GLU A 2 27.80 8.77 64.90
C GLU A 2 26.48 8.12 65.31
N ILE A 3 25.72 7.57 64.36
CA ILE A 3 25.08 6.25 64.51
C ILE A 3 25.18 5.51 63.17
N ARG A 4 25.56 4.24 63.28
CA ARG A 4 26.02 3.31 62.25
C ARG A 4 24.90 2.59 61.50
N SER A 5 25.25 2.29 60.24
CA SER A 5 25.00 1.11 59.42
C SER A 5 24.62 -0.22 60.11
N MET A 6 23.64 -0.92 59.51
CA MET A 6 23.56 -2.39 59.46
C MET A 6 23.29 -2.81 57.99
N PHE A 7 24.26 -3.51 57.38
CA PHE A 7 24.18 -4.21 56.09
C PHE A 7 23.78 -5.71 56.32
N PRO A 8 23.35 -6.49 55.31
CA PRO A 8 24.31 -7.11 54.38
C PRO A 8 23.95 -7.04 52.88
N THR A 9 25.04 -7.00 52.13
CA THR A 9 25.27 -7.13 50.70
C THR A 9 24.74 -8.43 50.08
N VAL A 10 24.00 -8.34 48.97
CA VAL A 10 23.70 -9.48 48.10
C VAL A 10 24.78 -9.59 47.02
N ARG A 11 25.52 -10.71 47.04
CA ARG A 11 26.55 -11.06 46.07
C ARG A 11 25.94 -11.43 44.73
N HIS A 12 26.51 -10.87 43.66
CA HIS A 12 26.32 -11.34 42.28
C HIS A 12 27.01 -12.68 42.07
N ALA A 13 26.27 -13.70 41.65
CA ALA A 13 26.81 -14.90 41.03
C ALA A 13 26.62 -14.79 39.51
N ARG A 14 27.71 -14.52 38.79
CA ARG A 14 27.79 -14.69 37.34
C ARG A 14 28.12 -16.15 37.07
N THR A 15 27.16 -16.91 36.56
CA THR A 15 27.39 -18.26 36.06
C THR A 15 27.92 -18.17 34.63
N ALA A 16 29.23 -18.29 34.48
CA ALA A 16 29.87 -18.48 33.18
C ALA A 16 29.66 -19.94 32.75
N CYS A 17 28.91 -20.17 31.67
CA CYS A 17 28.79 -21.47 31.05
C CYS A 17 29.85 -21.57 29.94
N THR A 18 30.97 -22.19 30.28
CA THR A 18 32.03 -22.62 29.36
C THR A 18 31.53 -23.79 28.52
N MET A 19 31.25 -23.59 27.23
CA MET A 19 31.19 -24.70 26.28
C MET A 19 32.61 -25.03 25.82
N ALA A 20 33.11 -26.15 26.33
CA ALA A 20 34.36 -26.76 25.92
C ALA A 20 34.23 -27.37 24.52
N THR A 21 35.19 -27.05 23.67
CA THR A 21 35.48 -27.70 22.40
C THR A 21 36.01 -29.10 22.64
N LEU A 22 35.29 -30.13 22.17
CA LEU A 22 35.85 -31.48 22.01
C LEU A 22 36.24 -31.67 20.55
N ALA A 23 37.55 -31.62 20.29
CA ALA A 23 38.16 -32.16 19.08
C ALA A 23 38.39 -33.67 19.30
N ALA A 24 37.76 -34.51 18.49
CA ALA A 24 38.07 -35.93 18.41
C ALA A 24 38.81 -36.20 17.09
N LEU A 25 40.10 -36.52 17.20
CA LEU A 25 40.90 -37.13 16.14
C LEU A 25 40.44 -38.58 15.94
N THR A 26 40.00 -38.92 14.73
CA THR A 26 39.96 -40.29 14.24
C THR A 26 40.92 -40.43 13.08
N ALA A 27 42.05 -41.09 13.34
CA ALA A 27 42.95 -41.63 12.32
C ALA A 27 42.41 -42.98 11.86
N ALA A 28 42.20 -43.16 10.57
CA ALA A 28 41.98 -44.47 9.95
C ALA A 28 42.75 -44.55 8.63
N ALA A 29 43.35 -45.71 8.43
CA ALA A 29 44.48 -46.01 7.55
C ALA A 29 44.21 -45.84 6.05
N ILE A 30 45.27 -45.41 5.34
CA ILE A 30 45.39 -45.44 3.89
C ILE A 30 45.67 -46.88 3.46
N ILE A 31 44.75 -47.49 2.69
CA ILE A 31 45.04 -48.64 1.84
C ILE A 31 44.93 -48.15 0.40
N ALA A 32 46.07 -48.13 -0.29
CA ALA A 32 46.16 -47.89 -1.72
C ALA A 32 45.59 -49.10 -2.48
N GLY A 33 44.57 -48.87 -3.29
CA GLY A 33 44.08 -49.81 -4.29
C GLY A 33 43.95 -49.08 -5.62
N CYS A 34 44.86 -49.37 -6.55
CA CYS A 34 44.76 -48.96 -7.94
C CYS A 34 43.61 -49.70 -8.61
N GLY A 35 42.73 -48.97 -9.30
CA GLY A 35 41.65 -49.53 -10.10
C GLY A 35 41.01 -48.43 -10.94
N ASP A 36 41.47 -48.31 -12.18
CA ASP A 36 40.87 -47.51 -13.24
C ASP A 36 39.41 -47.91 -13.46
N THR A 37 38.51 -46.92 -13.55
CA THR A 37 37.59 -46.70 -14.70
C THR A 37 36.62 -45.56 -14.39
N SER A 38 36.77 -44.48 -15.16
CA SER A 38 35.74 -43.53 -15.63
C SER A 38 34.35 -43.56 -14.98
N ASP A 39 34.05 -42.56 -14.14
CA ASP A 39 32.74 -41.92 -14.18
C ASP A 39 32.80 -40.52 -13.52
N SER A 40 33.38 -39.56 -14.25
CA SER A 40 33.21 -38.14 -13.93
C SER A 40 31.88 -37.67 -14.49
N GLY A 41 30.79 -38.06 -13.83
CA GLY A 41 29.49 -37.42 -13.95
C GLY A 41 29.58 -36.02 -13.35
N ALA A 42 30.15 -35.08 -14.10
CA ALA A 42 29.96 -33.67 -13.85
C ALA A 42 28.45 -33.41 -13.91
N GLY A 43 27.81 -33.27 -12.75
CA GLY A 43 26.49 -32.70 -12.66
C GLY A 43 26.59 -31.29 -13.24
N THR A 44 26.27 -31.14 -14.52
CA THR A 44 26.05 -29.85 -15.15
C THR A 44 24.92 -29.21 -14.36
N ALA A 45 25.25 -28.30 -13.45
CA ALA A 45 24.27 -27.42 -12.85
C ALA A 45 23.46 -26.84 -14.02
N THR A 46 22.16 -27.08 -14.03
CA THR A 46 21.25 -26.51 -15.01
C THR A 46 21.60 -25.02 -15.12
N PRO A 47 21.92 -24.49 -16.32
CA PRO A 47 22.30 -23.10 -16.43
C PRO A 47 21.25 -22.26 -15.74
N ALA A 48 21.69 -21.41 -14.80
CA ALA A 48 20.79 -20.50 -14.11
C ALA A 48 20.03 -19.69 -15.17
N ASP A 49 18.70 -19.70 -15.09
CA ASP A 49 17.86 -18.98 -16.03
C ASP A 49 18.19 -17.48 -16.01
N ALA A 50 18.62 -16.94 -17.15
CA ALA A 50 19.14 -15.56 -17.23
C ALA A 50 18.11 -14.50 -16.81
N ALA A 51 16.83 -14.72 -17.11
CA ALA A 51 15.74 -13.84 -16.69
C ALA A 51 15.49 -13.89 -15.17
N THR A 52 15.84 -14.99 -14.51
CA THR A 52 15.67 -15.23 -13.06
C THR A 52 16.88 -14.76 -12.24
N VAL A 53 17.97 -14.31 -12.88
CA VAL A 53 19.12 -13.74 -12.17
C VAL A 53 18.68 -12.54 -11.34
N ASP A 54 18.95 -12.57 -10.04
CA ASP A 54 18.46 -11.57 -9.07
C ASP A 54 18.79 -10.13 -9.47
N ALA A 55 19.98 -9.92 -10.04
CA ALA A 55 20.39 -8.61 -10.53
C ALA A 55 19.35 -8.01 -11.50
N ASN A 56 18.71 -8.82 -12.34
CA ASN A 56 17.72 -8.35 -13.32
C ASN A 56 16.37 -7.98 -12.69
N ILE A 57 16.07 -8.49 -11.49
CA ILE A 57 14.80 -8.26 -10.80
C ILE A 57 14.86 -6.92 -10.07
N GLN A 58 14.12 -5.93 -10.57
CA GLN A 58 14.07 -4.59 -9.98
C GLN A 58 13.13 -4.54 -8.78
N ALA A 59 12.01 -5.27 -8.84
CA ALA A 59 11.05 -5.42 -7.75
C ALA A 59 10.31 -6.76 -7.89
N ALA A 60 9.89 -7.34 -6.77
CA ALA A 60 9.01 -8.51 -6.75
C ALA A 60 8.15 -8.49 -5.48
N TRP A 61 6.85 -8.76 -5.61
CA TRP A 61 5.88 -8.68 -4.51
C TRP A 61 4.64 -9.54 -4.79
N VAL A 62 3.76 -9.64 -3.79
CA VAL A 62 2.48 -10.36 -3.91
C VAL A 62 1.33 -9.38 -3.67
N GLU A 63 0.37 -9.37 -4.58
CA GLU A 63 -0.91 -8.64 -4.45
C GLU A 63 -2.04 -9.62 -4.17
N ILE A 64 -3.06 -9.16 -3.43
CA ILE A 64 -4.35 -9.84 -3.29
C ILE A 64 -5.40 -9.01 -4.00
N GLY A 65 -5.90 -9.54 -5.11
CA GLY A 65 -6.85 -8.87 -5.98
C GLY A 65 -8.28 -9.34 -5.82
N ASP A 66 -9.06 -9.07 -6.86
CA ASP A 66 -10.42 -9.54 -7.03
C ASP A 66 -10.54 -11.05 -6.83
N SER A 67 -11.67 -11.51 -6.30
CA SER A 67 -11.93 -12.91 -5.98
C SER A 67 -10.91 -13.57 -5.03
N ASN A 68 -10.18 -12.77 -4.23
CA ASN A 68 -9.10 -13.23 -3.34
C ASN A 68 -7.90 -13.85 -4.08
N GLN A 69 -7.72 -13.56 -5.37
CA GLN A 69 -6.62 -14.13 -6.13
C GLN A 69 -5.31 -13.49 -5.68
N ALA A 70 -4.39 -14.33 -5.20
CA ALA A 70 -3.01 -13.95 -4.94
C ALA A 70 -2.23 -13.93 -6.26
N VAL A 71 -1.55 -12.83 -6.55
CA VAL A 71 -0.78 -12.63 -7.78
C VAL A 71 0.63 -12.20 -7.43
N VAL A 72 1.62 -12.94 -7.90
CA VAL A 72 3.03 -12.52 -7.83
C VAL A 72 3.30 -11.59 -9.00
N ARG A 73 3.90 -10.44 -8.69
CA ARG A 73 4.39 -9.46 -9.65
C ARG A 73 5.90 -9.41 -9.63
N ALA A 74 6.51 -9.20 -10.79
CA ALA A 74 7.93 -8.89 -10.89
C ALA A 74 8.18 -7.82 -11.94
N VAL A 75 9.06 -6.86 -11.62
CA VAL A 75 9.59 -5.90 -12.59
C VAL A 75 11.01 -6.33 -12.94
N THR A 76 11.28 -6.51 -14.22
CA THR A 76 12.58 -6.99 -14.71
C THR A 76 13.15 -6.07 -15.77
N ARG A 77 14.47 -5.86 -15.69
CA ARG A 77 15.23 -5.20 -16.76
C ARG A 77 15.86 -6.19 -17.74
N TYR A 78 15.64 -7.50 -17.54
CA TYR A 78 16.13 -8.50 -18.46
C TYR A 78 15.44 -8.32 -19.81
N THR A 79 16.25 -8.35 -20.86
CA THR A 79 15.80 -8.31 -22.25
C THR A 79 16.35 -9.52 -22.97
N ASN A 80 15.68 -9.90 -24.04
CA ASN A 80 16.12 -10.92 -24.97
C ASN A 80 16.04 -10.37 -26.39
N ASP A 81 16.47 -11.17 -27.37
CA ASP A 81 16.43 -10.79 -28.79
C ASP A 81 15.06 -11.10 -29.44
N ALA A 82 14.02 -11.41 -28.66
CA ALA A 82 12.72 -11.81 -29.19
C ALA A 82 11.91 -10.60 -29.68
N SER A 83 11.29 -10.75 -30.85
CA SER A 83 10.39 -9.75 -31.44
C SER A 83 9.15 -10.42 -32.07
N PRO A 84 7.92 -10.14 -31.58
CA PRO A 84 7.62 -9.32 -30.42
C PRO A 84 8.16 -9.95 -29.13
N THR A 85 8.44 -9.11 -28.12
CA THR A 85 8.82 -9.58 -26.79
C THR A 85 7.69 -10.42 -26.18
N ASP A 86 8.05 -11.55 -25.56
CA ASP A 86 7.13 -12.51 -24.96
C ASP A 86 7.54 -12.88 -23.53
N SER A 87 6.87 -13.87 -22.93
CA SER A 87 7.15 -14.33 -21.56
C SER A 87 8.57 -14.84 -21.32
N SER A 88 9.41 -15.04 -22.34
CA SER A 88 10.80 -15.45 -22.11
C SER A 88 11.69 -14.36 -21.50
N VAL A 89 11.23 -13.09 -21.44
CA VAL A 89 11.90 -12.05 -20.62
C VAL A 89 11.56 -12.13 -19.13
N CYS A 90 10.51 -12.85 -18.77
CA CYS A 90 10.02 -12.93 -17.40
C CYS A 90 10.78 -13.99 -16.59
N PRO A 91 10.98 -13.80 -15.28
CA PRO A 91 11.65 -14.80 -14.47
C PRO A 91 10.81 -16.08 -14.29
N LEU A 92 11.45 -17.14 -13.79
CA LEU A 92 10.80 -18.32 -13.26
C LEU A 92 10.27 -18.02 -11.84
N LEU A 93 9.00 -18.33 -11.61
CA LEU A 93 8.39 -18.42 -10.29
C LEU A 93 8.50 -19.85 -9.80
N THR A 94 9.06 -20.08 -8.62
CA THR A 94 9.04 -21.39 -7.95
C THR A 94 7.91 -21.41 -6.94
N VAL A 95 6.96 -22.34 -7.11
CA VAL A 95 5.87 -22.60 -6.15
C VAL A 95 6.03 -24.02 -5.64
N ASP A 96 6.22 -24.18 -4.33
CA ASP A 96 6.39 -25.49 -3.67
C ASP A 96 7.43 -26.40 -4.38
N GLY A 97 8.54 -25.79 -4.82
CA GLY A 97 9.63 -26.48 -5.52
C GLY A 97 9.45 -26.64 -7.03
N THR A 98 8.29 -26.28 -7.59
CA THR A 98 8.03 -26.34 -9.04
C THR A 98 8.26 -24.98 -9.70
N ALA A 99 9.23 -24.88 -10.59
CA ALA A 99 9.54 -23.66 -11.34
C ALA A 99 8.68 -23.55 -12.62
N THR A 100 7.99 -22.42 -12.78
CA THR A 100 7.20 -22.08 -13.98
C THR A 100 7.53 -20.67 -14.45
N ARG A 101 7.62 -20.45 -15.76
CA ARG A 101 7.82 -19.13 -16.34
C ARG A 101 6.62 -18.23 -16.03
N MET A 102 6.87 -17.03 -15.47
CA MET A 102 5.83 -16.02 -15.30
C MET A 102 5.35 -15.51 -16.67
N SER A 103 4.10 -15.09 -16.75
CA SER A 103 3.54 -14.47 -17.94
C SER A 103 4.05 -13.03 -18.07
N LEU A 104 4.35 -12.61 -19.30
CA LEU A 104 4.55 -11.20 -19.60
C LEU A 104 3.23 -10.45 -19.43
N ARG A 105 3.16 -9.55 -18.45
CA ARG A 105 2.03 -8.64 -18.26
C ARG A 105 2.09 -7.52 -19.30
N VAL A 106 3.27 -6.91 -19.43
CA VAL A 106 3.53 -5.84 -20.39
C VAL A 106 5.03 -5.69 -20.62
N ALA A 107 5.43 -5.55 -21.88
CA ALA A 107 6.82 -5.35 -22.28
C ALA A 107 7.35 -3.96 -21.89
N ALA A 108 8.68 -3.87 -21.77
CA ALA A 108 9.39 -2.60 -21.76
C ALA A 108 9.04 -1.76 -23.00
N GLY A 109 8.99 -0.44 -22.82
CA GLY A 109 8.65 0.47 -23.91
C GLY A 109 8.62 1.92 -23.48
N ILE A 110 8.47 2.81 -24.45
CA ILE A 110 8.27 4.24 -24.23
C ILE A 110 6.86 4.56 -24.71
N VAL A 111 6.01 5.01 -23.80
CA VAL A 111 4.69 5.52 -24.15
C VAL A 111 4.84 6.99 -24.54
N PRO A 112 4.43 7.40 -25.75
CA PRO A 112 4.54 8.79 -26.18
C PRO A 112 3.92 9.76 -25.18
N GLN A 113 4.43 10.98 -25.14
CA GLN A 113 3.81 12.03 -24.35
C GLN A 113 2.35 12.22 -24.79
N ARG A 114 1.46 12.11 -23.81
CA ARG A 114 0.02 12.31 -23.97
C ARG A 114 -0.42 13.58 -23.25
N THR A 115 -1.68 13.97 -23.40
CA THR A 115 -2.28 15.00 -22.54
C THR A 115 -2.37 14.47 -21.11
N THR A 116 -1.94 15.30 -20.15
CA THR A 116 -1.93 15.01 -18.72
C THR A 116 -2.63 16.14 -17.95
N ALA A 117 -2.67 16.05 -16.63
CA ALA A 117 -3.10 17.14 -15.75
C ALA A 117 -2.16 18.36 -15.78
N SER A 118 -0.92 18.19 -16.28
CA SER A 118 0.08 19.24 -16.40
C SER A 118 0.13 19.83 -17.81
N ALA A 119 0.72 21.01 -17.95
CA ALA A 119 0.99 21.58 -19.28
C ALA A 119 1.95 20.67 -20.07
N ALA A 120 1.87 20.73 -21.40
CA ALA A 120 2.75 19.93 -22.26
C ALA A 120 4.24 20.25 -22.05
N SER A 121 4.58 21.49 -21.68
CA SER A 121 5.95 21.91 -21.32
C SER A 121 6.47 21.29 -20.03
N ASP A 122 5.56 20.90 -19.14
CA ASP A 122 5.86 20.35 -17.82
C ASP A 122 5.67 18.83 -17.77
N SER A 123 5.51 18.20 -18.94
CA SER A 123 5.27 16.77 -19.11
C SER A 123 6.30 16.19 -20.09
N LYS A 124 6.52 14.87 -20.02
CA LYS A 124 7.38 14.13 -20.96
C LYS A 124 6.77 12.75 -21.27
N ALA A 125 7.32 12.05 -22.25
CA ALA A 125 6.98 10.67 -22.53
C ALA A 125 7.27 9.77 -21.32
N SER A 126 6.42 8.77 -21.08
CA SER A 126 6.60 7.80 -19.98
C SER A 126 7.47 6.65 -20.46
N ALA A 127 8.73 6.63 -20.03
CA ALA A 127 9.66 5.55 -20.34
C ALA A 127 9.58 4.45 -19.29
N PHE A 128 9.33 3.22 -19.73
CA PHE A 128 9.39 2.00 -18.93
C PHE A 128 10.46 1.07 -19.53
N PRO A 129 11.76 1.26 -19.25
CA PRO A 129 12.84 0.40 -19.73
C PRO A 129 12.88 -0.96 -19.01
N VAL A 130 11.73 -1.39 -18.48
CA VAL A 130 11.53 -2.61 -17.69
C VAL A 130 10.22 -3.26 -18.14
N SER A 131 10.19 -4.59 -18.13
CA SER A 131 8.97 -5.35 -18.34
C SER A 131 8.33 -5.68 -17.00
N ALA A 132 6.99 -5.74 -16.96
CA ALA A 132 6.27 -6.29 -15.80
C ALA A 132 5.78 -7.70 -16.14
N CYS A 133 5.92 -8.59 -15.16
CA CYS A 133 5.60 -10.00 -15.26
C CYS A 133 4.64 -10.40 -14.14
N GLU A 134 3.83 -11.41 -14.39
CA GLU A 134 2.82 -11.89 -13.44
C GLU A 134 2.66 -13.40 -13.42
N ALA A 135 2.24 -13.92 -12.27
CA ALA A 135 1.77 -15.29 -12.15
C ALA A 135 0.77 -15.39 -10.99
N THR A 136 -0.32 -16.12 -11.20
CA THR A 136 -1.27 -16.44 -10.12
C THR A 136 -0.65 -17.47 -9.19
N VAL A 137 -0.89 -17.31 -7.89
CA VAL A 137 -0.48 -18.28 -6.89
C VAL A 137 -1.64 -19.24 -6.63
N PRO A 138 -1.43 -20.56 -6.73
CA PRO A 138 -2.45 -21.54 -6.35
C PRO A 138 -2.86 -21.42 -4.88
N ALA A 139 -4.15 -21.63 -4.60
CA ALA A 139 -4.63 -21.69 -3.22
C ALA A 139 -3.93 -22.82 -2.45
N GLY A 140 -3.46 -22.51 -1.24
CA GLY A 140 -2.77 -23.48 -0.37
C GLY A 140 -1.28 -23.67 -0.65
N ALA A 141 -0.68 -22.89 -1.57
CA ALA A 141 0.78 -22.83 -1.73
C ALA A 141 1.46 -22.56 -0.37
N GLN A 142 2.62 -23.18 -0.13
CA GLN A 142 3.35 -23.07 1.14
C GLN A 142 4.61 -22.22 1.01
N ALA A 143 5.24 -22.22 -0.17
CA ALA A 143 6.42 -21.42 -0.46
C ALA A 143 6.38 -20.90 -1.90
N VAL A 144 6.76 -19.63 -2.06
CA VAL A 144 6.90 -18.98 -3.37
C VAL A 144 8.20 -18.18 -3.42
N SER A 145 8.94 -18.29 -4.52
CA SER A 145 10.16 -17.51 -4.73
C SER A 145 10.43 -17.17 -6.20
N ILE A 146 11.17 -16.08 -6.42
CA ILE A 146 11.82 -15.76 -7.70
C ILE A 146 13.33 -15.78 -7.47
N GLY A 147 14.01 -16.78 -8.02
CA GLY A 147 15.42 -17.01 -7.72
C GLY A 147 15.64 -17.09 -6.19
N PRO A 148 16.52 -16.26 -5.61
CA PRO A 148 16.76 -16.24 -4.17
C PRO A 148 15.70 -15.45 -3.36
N ARG A 149 14.79 -14.72 -4.00
CA ARG A 149 13.79 -13.88 -3.32
C ARG A 149 12.61 -14.73 -2.87
N ALA A 150 12.53 -15.05 -1.58
CA ALA A 150 11.30 -15.55 -0.99
C ALA A 150 10.22 -14.46 -0.98
N LEU A 151 8.98 -14.83 -1.33
CA LEU A 151 7.85 -13.90 -1.40
C LEU A 151 6.80 -14.25 -0.33
N PRO A 152 6.20 -13.25 0.34
CA PRO A 152 5.23 -13.50 1.39
C PRO A 152 3.91 -14.01 0.80
N LEU A 153 3.31 -15.01 1.44
CA LEU A 153 2.04 -15.58 1.02
C LEU A 153 0.87 -15.05 1.87
N PRO A 154 -0.34 -14.89 1.29
CA PRO A 154 -1.53 -14.49 2.03
C PRO A 154 -1.86 -15.44 3.17
N LYS A 155 -2.13 -14.88 4.35
CA LYS A 155 -2.69 -15.64 5.47
C LYS A 155 -4.21 -15.62 5.38
N ALA A 156 -4.85 -16.78 5.58
CA ALA A 156 -6.31 -16.89 5.52
C ALA A 156 -7.04 -16.01 6.55
N SER A 157 -6.41 -15.76 7.70
CA SER A 157 -6.93 -14.89 8.75
C SER A 157 -5.78 -14.01 9.27
N PRO A 158 -5.45 -12.89 8.59
CA PRO A 158 -4.42 -11.98 9.07
C PRO A 158 -4.82 -11.41 10.44
N GLN A 159 -3.83 -11.29 11.30
CA GLN A 159 -3.91 -10.75 12.66
C GLN A 159 -3.40 -9.32 12.72
N ARG A 160 -2.46 -8.95 11.85
CA ARG A 160 -1.90 -7.60 11.77
C ARG A 160 -1.91 -7.10 10.33
N VAL A 161 -2.47 -5.93 10.11
CA VAL A 161 -2.44 -5.26 8.81
C VAL A 161 -1.87 -3.86 8.96
N VAL A 162 -0.85 -3.54 8.16
CA VAL A 162 -0.33 -2.17 8.04
C VAL A 162 -1.20 -1.40 7.05
N ILE A 163 -1.52 -0.14 7.36
CA ILE A 163 -2.29 0.76 6.51
C ILE A 163 -1.46 2.01 6.23
N LEU A 164 -1.30 2.33 4.94
CA LEU A 164 -0.52 3.46 4.41
C LEU A 164 -1.32 4.14 3.30
N ALA A 165 -1.06 5.41 3.05
CA ALA A 165 -1.55 6.13 1.88
C ALA A 165 -0.67 7.36 1.62
N ASP A 166 -0.73 7.91 0.41
CA ASP A 166 -0.12 9.20 0.08
C ASP A 166 1.41 9.20 0.31
N THR A 167 2.10 8.19 -0.24
CA THR A 167 3.49 7.87 0.12
C THR A 167 4.56 8.51 -0.75
N GLY A 168 4.25 8.87 -2.00
CA GLY A 168 5.26 9.40 -2.92
C GLY A 168 5.72 10.82 -2.56
N CYS A 169 6.68 11.36 -3.31
CA CYS A 169 7.25 12.68 -3.04
C CYS A 169 6.75 13.74 -4.03
N ARG A 170 6.21 14.85 -3.53
CA ARG A 170 5.55 15.85 -4.39
C ARG A 170 6.48 16.80 -5.10
N LEU A 171 6.41 16.73 -6.43
CA LEU A 171 6.98 17.70 -7.36
C LEU A 171 5.88 18.14 -8.34
N LYS A 172 5.28 19.31 -8.06
CA LYS A 172 4.08 19.75 -8.77
C LYS A 172 4.10 21.25 -9.06
N THR A 173 4.15 21.58 -10.35
CA THR A 173 4.19 22.96 -10.85
C THR A 173 2.88 23.69 -10.57
N SER A 174 1.72 23.05 -10.75
CA SER A 174 0.41 23.72 -10.65
C SER A 174 0.10 24.26 -9.25
N SER A 175 0.68 23.67 -8.20
CA SER A 175 0.56 24.12 -6.81
C SER A 175 1.83 24.78 -6.27
N ASN A 176 2.86 24.92 -7.11
CA ASN A 176 4.20 25.37 -6.72
C ASN A 176 4.74 24.63 -5.48
N THR A 177 4.61 23.31 -5.46
CA THR A 177 4.97 22.46 -4.32
C THR A 177 6.07 21.50 -4.73
N PHE A 178 7.24 21.64 -4.12
CA PHE A 178 8.43 20.85 -4.39
C PHE A 178 9.06 20.38 -3.08
N GLN A 179 8.69 19.17 -2.66
CA GLN A 179 9.16 18.54 -1.43
C GLN A 179 10.63 18.13 -1.55
N ALA A 180 11.38 18.21 -0.45
CA ALA A 180 12.78 17.81 -0.43
C ALA A 180 12.93 16.27 -0.44
N CYS A 181 12.77 15.68 -1.62
CA CYS A 181 12.70 14.23 -1.78
C CYS A 181 13.98 13.45 -1.47
N SER A 182 15.10 14.13 -1.29
CA SER A 182 16.37 13.52 -0.85
C SER A 182 16.54 13.53 0.67
N ASP A 183 15.64 14.21 1.40
CA ASP A 183 15.69 14.38 2.85
C ASP A 183 14.67 13.45 3.52
N ALA A 184 15.16 12.45 4.27
CA ALA A 184 14.34 11.47 4.97
C ALA A 184 13.49 12.04 6.12
N THR A 185 13.67 13.31 6.49
CA THR A 185 12.79 14.03 7.43
C THR A 185 11.65 14.75 6.73
N GLN A 186 11.89 15.23 5.51
CA GLN A 186 10.90 15.93 4.70
C GLN A 186 10.06 14.96 3.89
N TRP A 187 10.61 13.81 3.48
CA TRP A 187 9.90 12.71 2.82
C TRP A 187 10.32 11.36 3.45
N PRO A 188 9.62 10.93 4.52
CA PRO A 188 10.07 9.82 5.36
C PRO A 188 9.54 8.44 4.94
N PHE A 189 9.04 8.25 3.72
CA PHE A 189 8.37 7.01 3.34
C PHE A 189 9.26 5.77 3.48
N ALA A 190 10.53 5.84 3.10
CA ALA A 190 11.48 4.73 3.29
C ALA A 190 11.62 4.33 4.77
N THR A 191 11.63 5.31 5.68
CA THR A 191 11.65 5.07 7.14
C THR A 191 10.35 4.43 7.60
N ALA A 192 9.20 4.97 7.17
CA ALA A 192 7.88 4.42 7.52
C ALA A 192 7.73 2.96 7.04
N ALA A 193 8.12 2.67 5.79
CA ALA A 193 8.06 1.32 5.21
C ALA A 193 8.97 0.33 5.96
N ALA A 194 10.20 0.72 6.29
CA ALA A 194 11.11 -0.13 7.05
C ALA A 194 10.60 -0.40 8.47
N THR A 195 10.10 0.63 9.16
CA THR A 195 9.50 0.50 10.51
C THR A 195 8.27 -0.40 10.47
N ALA A 196 7.37 -0.19 9.50
CA ALA A 196 6.17 -0.99 9.34
C ALA A 196 6.50 -2.46 9.01
N ALA A 197 7.51 -2.71 8.16
CA ALA A 197 7.99 -4.05 7.86
C ALA A 197 8.50 -4.77 9.13
N ALA A 198 9.23 -4.06 10.00
CA ALA A 198 9.73 -4.59 11.27
C ALA A 198 8.62 -4.92 12.29
N MET A 199 7.38 -4.45 12.06
CA MET A 199 6.21 -4.85 12.86
C MET A 199 5.64 -6.22 12.45
N ASN A 200 6.24 -6.89 11.46
CA ASN A 200 5.84 -8.21 10.94
C ASN A 200 4.35 -8.27 10.56
N PRO A 201 3.89 -7.43 9.62
CA PRO A 201 2.51 -7.48 9.15
C PRO A 201 2.19 -8.81 8.48
N ASP A 202 0.92 -9.20 8.53
CA ASP A 202 0.39 -10.31 7.75
C ASP A 202 -0.15 -9.84 6.40
N LEU A 203 -0.46 -8.55 6.30
CA LEU A 203 -1.02 -7.87 5.14
C LEU A 203 -0.63 -6.40 5.16
N VAL A 204 -0.53 -5.78 3.99
CA VAL A 204 -0.47 -4.32 3.82
C VAL A 204 -1.68 -3.88 3.02
N LEU A 205 -2.34 -2.81 3.47
CA LEU A 205 -3.37 -2.10 2.73
C LEU A 205 -2.84 -0.71 2.38
N HIS A 206 -2.61 -0.44 1.10
CA HIS A 206 -2.19 0.88 0.64
C HIS A 206 -3.37 1.61 -0.02
N VAL A 207 -3.76 2.76 0.54
CA VAL A 207 -5.01 3.46 0.22
C VAL A 207 -4.80 4.55 -0.85
N GLY A 208 -4.03 4.23 -1.89
CA GLY A 208 -3.82 5.11 -3.05
C GLY A 208 -2.77 6.20 -2.87
N ASP A 209 -2.53 6.90 -3.99
CA ASP A 209 -1.53 7.93 -4.19
C ASP A 209 -0.11 7.46 -3.83
N TYR A 210 0.45 6.67 -4.74
CA TYR A 210 1.79 6.14 -4.63
C TYR A 210 2.81 7.08 -5.25
N HIS A 211 2.39 7.87 -6.25
CA HIS A 211 3.26 8.61 -7.16
C HIS A 211 2.96 10.12 -7.16
N TYR A 212 3.96 10.96 -6.84
CA TYR A 212 3.77 12.42 -6.75
C TYR A 212 4.81 13.26 -7.49
N ARG A 213 5.80 12.64 -8.15
CA ARG A 213 6.82 13.35 -8.96
C ARG A 213 6.30 13.75 -10.35
N GLU A 214 5.22 14.51 -10.40
CA GLU A 214 4.52 14.85 -11.65
C GLU A 214 5.40 15.70 -12.60
N ASN A 215 6.13 16.68 -12.06
CA ASN A 215 6.89 17.66 -12.83
C ASN A 215 8.36 17.75 -12.41
N ALA A 216 9.19 18.36 -13.25
CA ALA A 216 10.60 18.60 -12.96
C ALA A 216 10.80 19.50 -11.74
N CYS A 217 11.78 19.16 -10.90
CA CYS A 217 12.23 20.04 -9.82
C CYS A 217 12.88 21.32 -10.42
N PRO A 218 12.50 22.53 -9.97
CA PRO A 218 13.17 23.76 -10.37
C PRO A 218 14.65 23.76 -9.94
N SER A 219 15.51 24.36 -10.76
CA SER A 219 16.97 24.34 -10.54
C SER A 219 17.42 25.05 -9.26
N ASP A 220 16.57 25.91 -8.68
CA ASP A 220 16.82 26.67 -7.47
C ASP A 220 16.26 25.99 -6.20
N VAL A 221 15.61 24.82 -6.32
CA VAL A 221 15.10 24.05 -5.19
C VAL A 221 16.04 22.89 -4.86
N ALA A 222 17.01 23.14 -3.98
CA ALA A 222 18.06 22.18 -3.64
C ALA A 222 17.53 20.82 -3.13
N GLY A 223 16.43 20.81 -2.37
CA GLY A 223 15.93 19.59 -1.71
C GLY A 223 15.41 18.51 -2.67
N CYS A 224 15.00 18.88 -3.89
CA CYS A 224 14.54 17.95 -4.91
C CYS A 224 15.46 17.87 -6.13
N GLN A 225 16.63 18.51 -6.08
CA GLN A 225 17.55 18.54 -7.20
C GLN A 225 17.84 17.10 -7.68
N ASP A 226 17.88 16.94 -9.01
CA ASP A 226 18.11 15.66 -9.69
C ASP A 226 17.08 14.55 -9.42
N SER A 227 15.96 14.88 -8.78
CA SER A 227 14.85 13.95 -8.61
C SER A 227 14.30 13.49 -9.97
N PRO A 228 14.00 12.19 -10.14
CA PRO A 228 13.23 11.75 -11.30
C PRO A 228 11.84 12.40 -11.28
N TRP A 229 11.21 12.49 -12.44
CA TRP A 229 9.91 13.12 -12.61
C TRP A 229 9.18 12.58 -13.83
N GLY A 230 7.92 12.96 -14.00
CA GLY A 230 7.03 12.38 -15.00
C GLY A 230 6.48 11.04 -14.53
N TYR A 231 5.84 10.28 -15.42
CA TYR A 231 5.09 9.08 -15.03
C TYR A 231 5.78 7.76 -15.44
N GLY A 232 7.09 7.80 -15.71
CA GLY A 232 7.90 6.65 -16.12
C GLY A 232 8.40 5.78 -14.96
N TRP A 233 9.13 4.71 -15.29
CA TRP A 233 9.70 3.78 -14.31
C TRP A 233 10.64 4.46 -13.31
N ASP A 234 11.42 5.46 -13.74
CA ASP A 234 12.34 6.20 -12.89
C ASP A 234 11.61 6.84 -11.69
N ALA A 235 10.47 7.48 -11.94
CA ALA A 235 9.65 8.09 -10.89
C ALA A 235 8.90 7.04 -10.06
N TRP A 236 8.32 6.01 -10.68
CA TRP A 236 7.67 4.90 -9.95
C TRP A 236 8.63 4.11 -9.05
N GLN A 237 9.86 3.89 -9.53
CA GLN A 237 10.91 3.24 -8.75
C GLN A 237 11.27 4.11 -7.54
N ALA A 238 11.46 5.41 -7.75
CA ALA A 238 11.81 6.33 -6.69
C ALA A 238 10.70 6.47 -5.65
N ASP A 239 9.44 6.69 -6.06
CA ASP A 239 8.33 6.97 -5.13
C ASP A 239 7.79 5.72 -4.42
N LEU A 240 7.79 4.56 -5.09
CA LEU A 240 7.18 3.35 -4.55
C LEU A 240 8.19 2.21 -4.34
N PHE A 241 8.74 1.67 -5.44
CA PHE A 241 9.37 0.34 -5.36
C PHE A 241 10.67 0.31 -4.55
N GLN A 242 11.48 1.36 -4.64
CA GLN A 242 12.70 1.47 -3.85
C GLN A 242 12.40 1.69 -2.34
N PRO A 243 11.64 2.71 -1.92
CA PRO A 243 11.39 2.96 -0.50
C PRO A 243 10.52 1.87 0.15
N ALA A 244 9.59 1.26 -0.58
CA ALA A 244 8.71 0.22 -0.06
C ALA A 244 9.33 -1.19 -0.09
N ALA A 245 10.53 -1.38 -0.64
CA ALA A 245 11.14 -2.71 -0.81
C ALA A 245 11.12 -3.58 0.47
N PRO A 246 11.44 -3.07 1.68
CA PRO A 246 11.34 -3.86 2.90
C PRO A 246 9.91 -4.34 3.21
N LEU A 247 8.91 -3.50 2.93
CA LEU A 247 7.51 -3.78 3.24
C LEU A 247 6.84 -4.68 2.19
N LEU A 248 7.20 -4.54 0.91
CA LEU A 248 6.81 -5.46 -0.17
C LEU A 248 7.34 -6.88 0.07
N ALA A 249 8.51 -7.01 0.70
CA ALA A 249 9.07 -8.30 1.09
C ALA A 249 8.44 -8.89 2.36
N ALA A 250 7.83 -8.05 3.21
CA ALA A 250 7.33 -8.48 4.52
C ALA A 250 5.93 -9.12 4.47
N ALA A 251 5.04 -8.63 3.60
CA ALA A 251 3.65 -9.11 3.52
C ALA A 251 3.05 -8.89 2.12
N PRO A 252 1.96 -9.59 1.75
CA PRO A 252 1.18 -9.30 0.55
C PRO A 252 0.42 -7.97 0.68
N TRP A 253 0.12 -7.35 -0.46
CA TRP A 253 -0.52 -6.03 -0.53
C TRP A 253 -1.94 -6.11 -1.10
N VAL A 254 -2.86 -5.37 -0.50
CA VAL A 254 -4.11 -4.93 -1.12
C VAL A 254 -3.91 -3.47 -1.51
N VAL A 255 -4.19 -3.15 -2.77
CA VAL A 255 -3.89 -1.85 -3.37
C VAL A 255 -5.18 -1.14 -3.78
N VAL A 256 -5.30 0.11 -3.35
CA VAL A 256 -6.37 1.03 -3.73
C VAL A 256 -5.78 2.07 -4.65
N ARG A 257 -6.54 2.53 -5.65
CA ARG A 257 -6.09 3.58 -6.58
C ARG A 257 -6.45 4.98 -6.06
N GLY A 258 -5.48 5.88 -6.07
CA GLY A 258 -5.68 7.29 -5.76
C GLY A 258 -5.80 8.16 -7.01
N ASN A 259 -6.09 9.45 -6.84
CA ASN A 259 -6.23 10.36 -7.98
C ASN A 259 -4.89 10.66 -8.66
N HIS A 260 -3.75 10.44 -8.00
CA HIS A 260 -2.45 10.51 -8.65
C HIS A 260 -2.21 9.39 -9.66
N GLU A 261 -3.00 8.33 -9.60
CA GLU A 261 -2.97 7.19 -10.52
C GLU A 261 -4.14 7.17 -11.53
N GLU A 262 -4.87 8.28 -11.70
CA GLU A 262 -5.83 8.41 -12.81
C GLU A 262 -5.09 8.51 -14.17
N CYS A 263 -5.78 8.28 -15.30
CA CYS A 263 -5.13 8.27 -16.61
C CYS A 263 -4.50 9.60 -17.05
N ALA A 264 -5.00 10.73 -16.53
CA ALA A 264 -4.39 12.04 -16.78
C ALA A 264 -3.07 12.23 -16.00
N ARG A 265 -2.67 11.27 -15.17
CA ARG A 265 -1.48 11.29 -14.32
C ARG A 265 -0.73 9.96 -14.42
N ALA A 266 -0.41 9.32 -13.30
CA ALA A 266 0.43 8.12 -13.25
C ALA A 266 -0.31 6.81 -13.64
N GLY A 267 -1.51 6.88 -14.20
CA GLY A 267 -2.33 5.70 -14.53
C GLY A 267 -1.63 4.66 -15.42
N GLN A 268 -0.73 5.08 -16.30
CA GLN A 268 0.09 4.15 -17.10
C GLN A 268 0.91 3.19 -16.22
N GLY A 269 1.52 3.69 -15.14
CA GLY A 269 2.26 2.85 -14.20
C GLY A 269 1.34 2.03 -13.31
N TRP A 270 0.19 2.58 -12.88
CA TRP A 270 -0.82 1.84 -12.12
C TRP A 270 -1.23 0.55 -12.84
N PHE A 271 -1.62 0.64 -14.12
CA PHE A 271 -2.06 -0.54 -14.85
C PHE A 271 -0.93 -1.52 -15.15
N ARG A 272 0.30 -1.01 -15.36
CA ARG A 272 1.48 -1.86 -15.57
C ARG A 272 1.85 -2.66 -14.33
N PHE A 273 1.77 -2.04 -13.14
CA PHE A 273 2.34 -2.63 -11.93
C PHE A 273 1.30 -3.09 -10.91
N LEU A 274 0.28 -2.28 -10.60
CA LEU A 274 -0.55 -2.46 -9.40
C LEU A 274 -2.00 -2.88 -9.66
N ASP A 275 -2.57 -2.64 -10.84
CA ASP A 275 -3.98 -3.03 -11.10
C ASP A 275 -4.15 -4.55 -10.87
N PRO A 276 -5.02 -4.99 -9.95
CA PRO A 276 -5.15 -6.41 -9.60
C PRO A 276 -5.79 -7.25 -10.71
N ARG A 277 -6.30 -6.60 -11.77
CA ARG A 277 -6.95 -7.25 -12.90
C ARG A 277 -5.95 -7.54 -14.02
N ALA A 278 -6.42 -8.31 -15.00
CA ALA A 278 -5.67 -8.58 -16.21
C ALA A 278 -5.34 -7.27 -16.94
N TYR A 279 -4.07 -7.13 -17.34
CA TYR A 279 -3.63 -6.01 -18.15
C TYR A 279 -4.30 -6.07 -19.54
N SER A 280 -4.70 -4.91 -20.06
CA SER A 280 -5.19 -4.78 -21.44
C SER A 280 -4.87 -3.39 -21.98
N ALA A 281 -4.64 -3.31 -23.29
CA ALA A 281 -4.43 -2.02 -23.97
C ALA A 281 -5.65 -1.07 -23.82
N ALA A 282 -6.86 -1.63 -23.70
CA ALA A 282 -8.08 -0.85 -23.50
C ALA A 282 -8.21 -0.26 -22.09
N ARG A 283 -7.42 -0.70 -21.10
CA ARG A 283 -7.43 -0.15 -19.75
C ARG A 283 -6.10 0.46 -19.33
N SER A 284 -5.05 0.42 -20.15
CA SER A 284 -3.69 0.74 -19.74
C SER A 284 -3.41 2.23 -19.51
N CYS A 285 -4.35 3.12 -19.83
CA CYS A 285 -4.10 4.56 -19.97
C CYS A 285 -2.97 4.88 -20.98
N ASP A 286 -2.67 4.01 -21.94
CA ASP A 286 -1.73 4.36 -23.01
C ASP A 286 -2.43 5.19 -24.11
N ASP A 287 -3.68 4.84 -24.44
CA ASP A 287 -4.52 5.55 -25.41
C ASP A 287 -5.57 6.44 -24.70
N PRO A 288 -5.50 7.78 -24.85
CA PRO A 288 -6.47 8.71 -24.28
C PRO A 288 -7.94 8.44 -24.66
N ALA A 289 -8.20 7.78 -25.80
CA ALA A 289 -9.56 7.42 -26.21
C ALA A 289 -10.23 6.45 -25.22
N ASN A 290 -9.44 5.71 -24.44
CA ASN A 290 -9.93 4.72 -23.48
C ASN A 290 -9.97 5.23 -22.03
N ASP A 291 -9.57 6.48 -21.78
CA ASP A 291 -9.42 7.02 -20.42
C ASP A 291 -10.70 6.94 -19.59
N THR A 292 -11.86 7.19 -20.18
CA THR A 292 -13.14 7.13 -19.43
C THR A 292 -13.36 5.73 -18.85
N ALA A 293 -13.17 4.69 -19.66
CA ALA A 293 -13.32 3.30 -19.23
C ALA A 293 -12.18 2.89 -18.28
N ALA A 294 -10.95 3.29 -18.55
CA ALA A 294 -9.79 2.99 -17.71
C ALA A 294 -9.87 3.69 -16.33
N ASN A 295 -10.53 4.85 -16.25
CA ASN A 295 -10.78 5.54 -14.99
C ASN A 295 -11.96 4.94 -14.19
N ALA A 296 -12.71 3.99 -14.73
CA ALA A 296 -13.83 3.33 -14.05
C ALA A 296 -13.48 1.88 -13.69
N SER A 297 -12.76 1.66 -12.58
CA SER A 297 -12.51 0.29 -12.10
C SER A 297 -13.62 -0.19 -11.18
N GLU A 298 -14.12 -1.40 -11.43
CA GLU A 298 -15.14 -1.99 -10.59
C GLU A 298 -14.63 -2.24 -9.15
N PRO A 299 -15.52 -2.06 -8.14
CA PRO A 299 -15.21 -2.46 -6.78
C PRO A 299 -14.94 -3.96 -6.68
N TYR A 300 -14.10 -4.34 -5.72
CA TYR A 300 -13.85 -5.75 -5.40
C TYR A 300 -13.68 -5.92 -3.90
N ALA A 301 -13.76 -7.17 -3.43
CA ALA A 301 -13.60 -7.50 -2.02
C ALA A 301 -12.48 -8.51 -1.79
N VAL A 302 -11.71 -8.28 -0.74
CA VAL A 302 -10.68 -9.20 -0.23
C VAL A 302 -11.09 -9.66 1.17
N ALA A 303 -11.33 -10.96 1.31
CA ALA A 303 -11.59 -11.61 2.58
C ALA A 303 -10.31 -11.63 3.42
N ILE A 304 -10.42 -11.17 4.66
CA ILE A 304 -9.35 -11.17 5.65
C ILE A 304 -9.85 -11.93 6.86
N GLY A 305 -10.04 -13.24 6.70
CA GLY A 305 -10.71 -14.11 7.67
C GLY A 305 -12.15 -14.44 7.28
N THR A 306 -12.81 -15.25 8.11
CA THR A 306 -14.21 -15.68 7.89
C THR A 306 -15.24 -14.63 8.30
N ASP A 307 -14.82 -13.62 9.06
CA ASP A 307 -15.66 -12.63 9.73
C ASP A 307 -15.45 -11.20 9.21
N THR A 308 -14.43 -10.95 8.39
CA THR A 308 -14.07 -9.61 7.91
C THR A 308 -13.66 -9.65 6.44
N GLN A 309 -14.05 -8.62 5.68
CA GLN A 309 -13.53 -8.33 4.34
C GLN A 309 -13.19 -6.84 4.18
N VAL A 310 -12.26 -6.55 3.28
CA VAL A 310 -11.98 -5.20 2.78
C VAL A 310 -12.67 -5.05 1.43
N ILE A 311 -13.53 -4.05 1.27
CA ILE A 311 -14.15 -3.68 -0.01
C ILE A 311 -13.41 -2.46 -0.57
N VAL A 312 -12.73 -2.65 -1.70
CA VAL A 312 -11.97 -1.61 -2.39
C VAL A 312 -12.86 -0.93 -3.42
N PHE A 313 -12.98 0.39 -3.32
CA PHE A 313 -13.72 1.24 -4.24
C PHE A 313 -12.76 2.26 -4.89
N ASP A 314 -12.84 2.37 -6.21
CA ASP A 314 -11.98 3.25 -6.99
C ASP A 314 -12.56 4.66 -7.04
N SER A 315 -12.00 5.55 -6.24
CA SER A 315 -12.37 6.97 -6.24
C SER A 315 -11.42 7.86 -7.02
N ALA A 316 -10.51 7.33 -7.84
CA ALA A 316 -9.42 8.10 -8.44
C ALA A 316 -9.89 9.30 -9.27
N LYS A 317 -11.06 9.21 -9.91
CA LYS A 317 -11.65 10.32 -10.69
C LYS A 317 -12.62 11.20 -9.87
N ALA A 318 -12.78 10.97 -8.57
CA ALA A 318 -13.77 11.72 -7.79
C ALA A 318 -13.38 13.21 -7.74
N GLY A 319 -14.33 14.08 -8.12
CA GLY A 319 -14.17 15.52 -8.00
C GLY A 319 -14.49 16.03 -6.59
N THR A 320 -14.45 17.34 -6.42
CA THR A 320 -14.79 18.02 -5.16
C THR A 320 -16.21 18.60 -5.13
N LYS A 321 -16.92 18.59 -6.26
CA LYS A 321 -18.28 19.14 -6.40
C LYS A 321 -19.31 18.02 -6.48
N ALA A 322 -20.49 18.27 -5.91
CA ALA A 322 -21.63 17.39 -6.09
C ALA A 322 -21.92 17.15 -7.58
N LEU A 323 -22.20 15.90 -7.93
CA LEU A 323 -22.49 15.49 -9.30
C LEU A 323 -24.00 15.55 -9.52
N ALA A 324 -24.42 16.05 -10.68
CA ALA A 324 -25.82 15.96 -11.09
C ALA A 324 -26.16 14.51 -11.47
N THR A 325 -27.42 14.08 -11.32
CA THR A 325 -27.84 12.72 -11.70
C THR A 325 -27.69 12.42 -13.20
N THR A 326 -27.57 13.46 -14.03
CA THR A 326 -27.30 13.37 -15.47
C THR A 326 -25.80 13.31 -15.81
N ASP A 327 -24.91 13.48 -14.83
CA ASP A 327 -23.47 13.38 -15.03
C ASP A 327 -23.09 11.90 -15.24
N PRO A 328 -22.31 11.56 -16.29
CA PRO A 328 -21.85 10.19 -16.50
C PRO A 328 -21.08 9.60 -15.32
N TRP A 329 -20.32 10.42 -14.57
CA TRP A 329 -19.63 9.96 -13.37
C TRP A 329 -20.57 9.72 -12.19
N PHE A 330 -21.69 10.43 -12.12
CA PHE A 330 -22.73 10.09 -11.14
C PHE A 330 -23.26 8.68 -11.41
N GLN A 331 -23.60 8.38 -12.67
CA GLN A 331 -24.15 7.08 -13.07
C GLN A 331 -23.14 5.95 -12.86
N THR A 332 -21.89 6.17 -13.27
CA THR A 332 -20.78 5.22 -13.07
C THR A 332 -20.59 4.91 -11.58
N TYR A 333 -20.44 5.93 -10.74
CA TYR A 333 -20.27 5.71 -9.31
C TYR A 333 -21.52 5.14 -8.64
N GLN A 334 -22.72 5.45 -9.13
CA GLN A 334 -23.96 4.87 -8.61
C GLN A 334 -24.00 3.35 -8.85
N GLU A 335 -23.65 2.91 -10.06
CA GLU A 335 -23.54 1.49 -10.40
C GLU A 335 -22.49 0.79 -9.54
N GLN A 336 -21.29 1.37 -9.45
CA GLN A 336 -20.21 0.82 -8.63
C GLN A 336 -20.60 0.76 -7.14
N PHE A 337 -21.26 1.78 -6.62
CA PHE A 337 -21.69 1.77 -5.21
C PHE A 337 -22.85 0.78 -4.96
N SER A 338 -23.67 0.47 -5.97
CA SER A 338 -24.60 -0.66 -5.92
C SER A 338 -23.86 -2.01 -5.82
N THR A 339 -22.75 -2.17 -6.54
CA THR A 339 -21.85 -3.33 -6.40
C THR A 339 -21.27 -3.42 -4.98
N VAL A 340 -20.87 -2.30 -4.38
CA VAL A 340 -20.45 -2.25 -2.95
C VAL A 340 -21.56 -2.75 -2.04
N GLY A 341 -22.81 -2.34 -2.26
CA GLY A 341 -23.97 -2.85 -1.52
C GLY A 341 -24.13 -4.36 -1.63
N THR A 342 -23.93 -4.92 -2.82
CA THR A 342 -23.96 -6.36 -3.06
C THR A 342 -22.83 -7.09 -2.34
N LEU A 343 -21.61 -6.56 -2.39
CA LEU A 343 -20.44 -7.13 -1.72
C LEU A 343 -20.58 -7.08 -0.19
N ALA A 344 -21.16 -6.01 0.36
CA ALA A 344 -21.35 -5.81 1.80
C ALA A 344 -22.50 -6.66 2.38
N ALA A 345 -23.44 -7.14 1.55
CA ALA A 345 -24.60 -7.92 1.95
C ALA A 345 -24.25 -9.39 2.29
N ARG A 346 -23.24 -9.62 3.14
CA ARG A 346 -22.77 -10.94 3.59
C ARG A 346 -23.11 -11.19 5.06
N PRO A 347 -24.04 -12.12 5.36
CA PRO A 347 -24.38 -12.43 6.75
C PRO A 347 -23.17 -12.86 7.58
N GLY A 348 -23.00 -12.26 8.76
CA GLY A 348 -21.91 -12.58 9.69
C GLY A 348 -20.54 -12.07 9.29
N VAL A 349 -20.41 -11.31 8.20
CA VAL A 349 -19.15 -10.70 7.74
C VAL A 349 -19.23 -9.18 7.90
N MET A 350 -18.26 -8.63 8.62
CA MET A 350 -18.00 -7.20 8.70
C MET A 350 -17.27 -6.72 7.45
N SER A 351 -17.71 -5.60 6.88
CA SER A 351 -17.00 -4.95 5.77
C SER A 351 -16.26 -3.70 6.26
N ILE A 352 -14.97 -3.65 5.97
CA ILE A 352 -14.17 -2.42 5.98
C ILE A 352 -14.22 -1.86 4.56
N PHE A 353 -14.84 -0.70 4.39
CA PHE A 353 -14.84 -0.01 3.09
C PHE A 353 -13.55 0.78 2.96
N THR A 354 -12.93 0.77 1.78
CA THR A 354 -11.76 1.61 1.52
C THR A 354 -11.80 2.21 0.13
N ASN A 355 -11.47 3.50 0.08
CA ASN A 355 -11.23 4.26 -1.13
C ASN A 355 -10.26 5.38 -0.79
N HIS A 356 -9.67 6.01 -1.79
CA HIS A 356 -8.69 7.07 -1.56
C HIS A 356 -9.29 8.34 -0.90
N HIS A 357 -10.33 8.94 -1.49
CA HIS A 357 -10.88 10.21 -1.00
C HIS A 357 -11.79 10.07 0.23
N PRO A 358 -11.56 10.81 1.33
CA PRO A 358 -12.42 10.78 2.51
C PRO A 358 -13.86 11.20 2.22
N ILE A 359 -14.81 10.31 2.52
CA ILE A 359 -16.24 10.58 2.29
C ILE A 359 -16.85 11.33 3.47
N LEU A 360 -16.53 10.91 4.70
CA LEU A 360 -16.99 11.53 5.96
C LEU A 360 -15.82 12.08 6.81
N GLY A 361 -14.66 12.32 6.19
CA GLY A 361 -13.52 12.99 6.81
C GLY A 361 -13.55 14.51 6.66
N PHE A 362 -12.50 15.18 7.12
CA PHE A 362 -12.32 16.62 6.96
C PHE A 362 -11.08 16.95 6.14
N VAL A 363 -11.14 18.03 5.35
CA VAL A 363 -9.97 18.65 4.74
C VAL A 363 -9.63 19.90 5.57
N PRO A 364 -8.44 19.98 6.18
CA PRO A 364 -8.05 21.15 6.96
C PRO A 364 -7.81 22.37 6.04
N ILE A 365 -8.13 23.57 6.54
CA ILE A 365 -7.92 24.84 5.82
C ILE A 365 -7.09 25.76 6.68
N SER A 366 -5.95 26.23 6.17
CA SER A 366 -5.05 27.14 6.90
C SER A 366 -5.79 28.42 7.30
N GLY A 367 -5.89 28.66 8.62
CA GLY A 367 -6.59 29.81 9.19
C GLY A 367 -8.11 29.84 8.94
N GLY A 368 -8.69 28.74 8.45
CA GLY A 368 -10.10 28.64 8.05
C GLY A 368 -10.86 27.51 8.74
N THR A 369 -12.14 27.41 8.42
CA THR A 369 -12.97 26.27 8.85
C THR A 369 -12.68 25.07 7.96
N PRO A 370 -12.39 23.87 8.52
CA PRO A 370 -12.20 22.67 7.73
C PRO A 370 -13.42 22.38 6.83
N LEU A 371 -13.15 21.82 5.64
CA LEU A 371 -14.20 21.36 4.74
C LEU A 371 -14.59 19.93 5.10
N GLY A 372 -15.88 19.65 5.06
CA GLY A 372 -16.44 18.34 5.38
C GLY A 372 -16.71 17.49 4.14
N GLY A 373 -16.24 16.23 4.17
CA GLY A 373 -16.59 15.18 3.24
C GLY A 373 -16.23 15.40 1.77
N ASN A 374 -16.60 14.44 0.91
CA ASN A 374 -16.42 14.54 -0.53
C ASN A 374 -17.77 14.73 -1.23
N ALA A 375 -18.08 15.96 -1.67
CA ALA A 375 -19.41 16.28 -2.21
C ALA A 375 -19.79 15.46 -3.46
N ALA A 376 -18.82 15.08 -4.31
CA ALA A 376 -19.09 14.24 -5.47
C ALA A 376 -19.61 12.86 -5.03
N LEU A 377 -18.86 12.18 -4.16
CA LEU A 377 -19.23 10.85 -3.67
C LEU A 377 -20.48 10.90 -2.80
N LEU A 378 -20.63 11.90 -1.92
CA LEU A 378 -21.82 12.07 -1.09
C LEU A 378 -23.10 12.26 -1.91
N SER A 379 -23.04 12.99 -3.03
CA SER A 379 -24.19 13.15 -3.93
C SER A 379 -24.66 11.83 -4.53
N VAL A 380 -23.73 10.93 -4.86
CA VAL A 380 -24.02 9.58 -5.38
C VAL A 380 -24.51 8.67 -4.28
N MET A 381 -23.77 8.59 -3.17
CA MET A 381 -24.05 7.67 -2.07
C MET A 381 -25.40 7.95 -1.40
N SER A 382 -25.79 9.22 -1.26
CA SER A 382 -27.11 9.60 -0.75
C SER A 382 -28.28 9.15 -1.62
N SER A 383 -28.06 8.92 -2.93
CA SER A 383 -29.10 8.40 -3.82
C SER A 383 -29.42 6.92 -3.58
N LEU A 384 -28.51 6.19 -2.93
CA LEU A 384 -28.63 4.75 -2.65
C LEU A 384 -28.87 4.48 -1.16
N ASN A 385 -28.19 5.23 -0.29
CA ASN A 385 -28.25 5.09 1.17
C ASN A 385 -28.37 6.48 1.81
N ALA A 386 -29.56 7.08 1.72
CA ALA A 386 -29.81 8.48 2.09
C ALA A 386 -29.49 8.88 3.54
N THR A 387 -29.46 7.93 4.47
CA THR A 387 -29.15 8.21 5.88
C THR A 387 -27.69 8.01 6.21
N ALA A 388 -27.15 6.81 6.01
CA ALA A 388 -25.80 6.46 6.45
C ALA A 388 -24.71 6.71 5.39
N TYR A 389 -25.10 7.04 4.15
CA TYR A 389 -24.26 7.05 2.93
C TYR A 389 -23.70 5.67 2.54
N TYR A 390 -23.41 4.79 3.49
CA TYR A 390 -22.91 3.44 3.28
C TYR A 390 -24.01 2.38 3.32
N PRO A 391 -23.85 1.27 2.59
CA PRO A 391 -24.78 0.14 2.68
C PRO A 391 -24.64 -0.57 4.05
N PRO A 392 -25.69 -1.27 4.50
CA PRO A 392 -25.59 -2.16 5.66
C PRO A 392 -24.42 -3.14 5.54
N GLY A 393 -23.73 -3.41 6.65
CA GLY A 393 -22.58 -4.31 6.70
C GLY A 393 -21.22 -3.60 6.65
N VAL A 394 -21.16 -2.36 6.15
CA VAL A 394 -19.97 -1.50 6.30
C VAL A 394 -19.93 -0.95 7.72
N GLN A 395 -18.81 -1.19 8.41
CA GLN A 395 -18.63 -0.81 9.82
C GLN A 395 -17.52 0.20 10.04
N VAL A 396 -16.49 0.21 9.19
CA VAL A 396 -15.40 1.19 9.20
C VAL A 396 -15.09 1.59 7.75
N ALA A 397 -14.79 2.88 7.54
CA ALA A 397 -14.29 3.40 6.28
C ALA A 397 -12.85 3.90 6.43
N LEU A 398 -11.95 3.47 5.55
CA LEU A 398 -10.52 3.81 5.54
C LEU A 398 -10.17 4.62 4.29
N HIS A 399 -9.47 5.74 4.48
CA HIS A 399 -9.12 6.70 3.43
C HIS A 399 -7.67 7.20 3.52
N GLY A 400 -7.20 7.80 2.43
CA GLY A 400 -5.98 8.61 2.34
C GLY A 400 -6.32 10.05 1.94
N HIS A 401 -5.64 10.59 0.93
CA HIS A 401 -5.86 11.85 0.20
C HIS A 401 -5.61 13.14 1.00
N VAL A 402 -6.12 13.19 2.23
CA VAL A 402 -5.85 14.28 3.15
C VAL A 402 -4.63 13.88 3.96
N HIS A 403 -3.61 14.72 3.93
CA HIS A 403 -2.28 14.36 4.40
C HIS A 403 -2.10 14.59 5.90
N ASP A 404 -3.01 13.98 6.66
CA ASP A 404 -3.04 13.98 8.11
C ASP A 404 -3.56 12.62 8.62
N PHE A 405 -3.67 12.49 9.93
CA PHE A 405 -4.37 11.39 10.58
C PHE A 405 -5.67 11.89 11.19
N GLN A 406 -6.76 11.17 10.95
CA GLN A 406 -8.06 11.39 11.59
C GLN A 406 -8.68 10.04 11.96
N ALA A 407 -9.12 9.89 13.20
CA ALA A 407 -10.02 8.82 13.62
C ALA A 407 -11.32 9.44 14.14
N ILE A 408 -12.41 9.24 13.40
CA ILE A 408 -13.68 9.91 13.60
C ILE A 408 -14.74 8.89 13.98
N ASN A 409 -15.34 9.08 15.14
CA ASN A 409 -16.52 8.36 15.57
C ASN A 409 -17.74 9.29 15.51
N PHE A 410 -18.87 8.77 15.07
CA PHE A 410 -20.11 9.52 14.92
C PHE A 410 -21.09 9.18 16.05
N SER A 411 -21.82 10.20 16.55
CA SER A 411 -22.96 10.00 17.45
C SER A 411 -24.26 9.73 16.70
N SER A 412 -24.29 10.04 15.39
CA SER A 412 -25.32 9.56 14.47
C SER A 412 -24.95 8.19 13.89
N ASN A 413 -25.92 7.52 13.25
CA ASN A 413 -25.79 6.13 12.79
C ASN A 413 -24.96 6.01 11.49
N HIS A 414 -23.65 6.21 11.59
CA HIS A 414 -22.69 6.13 10.48
C HIS A 414 -21.50 5.23 10.86
N PRO A 415 -20.88 4.52 9.89
CA PRO A 415 -19.61 3.85 10.10
C PRO A 415 -18.54 4.84 10.52
N ALA A 416 -17.73 4.47 11.51
CA ALA A 416 -16.58 5.27 11.89
C ALA A 416 -15.60 5.41 10.72
N THR A 417 -14.93 6.55 10.64
CA THR A 417 -14.08 6.92 9.50
C THR A 417 -12.66 7.17 9.96
N ILE A 418 -11.70 6.65 9.22
CA ILE A 418 -10.28 6.86 9.44
C ILE A 418 -9.67 7.45 8.17
N VAL A 419 -8.88 8.50 8.34
CA VAL A 419 -8.00 9.09 7.32
C VAL A 419 -6.55 8.84 7.77
N ALA A 420 -5.74 8.27 6.88
CA ALA A 420 -4.35 7.92 7.15
C ALA A 420 -3.44 8.28 5.96
N GLY A 421 -3.58 9.50 5.44
CA GLY A 421 -2.83 10.01 4.28
C GLY A 421 -1.48 10.64 4.60
N ASN A 422 -0.90 10.31 5.76
CA ASN A 422 0.26 11.00 6.30
C ASN A 422 1.58 10.19 6.18
N ALA A 423 1.73 9.32 5.18
CA ALA A 423 2.86 8.39 5.13
C ALA A 423 4.08 8.88 4.31
N GLY A 424 3.95 9.92 3.49
CA GLY A 424 5.10 10.43 2.74
C GLY A 424 4.93 11.84 2.19
N ASP A 425 3.84 12.11 1.47
CA ASP A 425 3.66 13.41 0.82
C ASP A 425 3.46 14.55 1.83
N SER A 426 3.82 15.76 1.40
CA SER A 426 3.69 17.05 2.07
C SER A 426 2.45 17.15 2.95
N LEU A 427 2.65 17.15 4.27
CA LEU A 427 1.58 17.17 5.26
C LEU A 427 0.65 18.37 5.10
N ASP A 428 -0.63 18.12 5.35
CA ASP A 428 -1.60 19.18 5.51
C ASP A 428 -1.42 19.91 6.85
N VAL A 429 -2.00 21.11 6.95
CA VAL A 429 -2.04 21.83 8.24
C VAL A 429 -2.92 21.07 9.23
N ALA A 430 -2.65 21.23 10.54
CA ALA A 430 -3.48 20.61 11.56
C ALA A 430 -4.94 21.07 11.48
N LEU A 431 -5.87 20.13 11.67
CA LEU A 431 -7.25 20.48 12.04
C LEU A 431 -7.23 21.34 13.33
N PRO A 432 -8.16 22.31 13.48
CA PRO A 432 -8.28 23.05 14.72
C PRO A 432 -8.64 22.12 15.88
N ASP A 433 -8.04 22.36 17.04
CA ASP A 433 -8.34 21.65 18.29
C ASP A 433 -8.72 22.67 19.37
N PRO A 434 -9.96 22.64 19.91
CA PRO A 434 -11.04 21.71 19.56
C PRO A 434 -11.57 21.93 18.14
N LEU A 435 -12.08 20.85 17.53
CA LEU A 435 -12.77 20.94 16.24
C LEU A 435 -14.00 21.86 16.39
N PRO A 436 -14.24 22.81 15.46
CA PRO A 436 -15.46 23.61 15.45
C PRO A 436 -16.71 22.72 15.34
N SER A 437 -17.89 23.24 15.72
CA SER A 437 -19.16 22.54 15.51
C SER A 437 -19.55 22.50 14.03
N ILE A 438 -18.87 21.64 13.28
CA ILE A 438 -19.08 21.37 11.85
C ILE A 438 -19.41 19.90 11.64
N SER A 439 -20.02 19.60 10.50
CA SER A 439 -20.40 18.26 10.10
C SER A 439 -19.77 17.91 8.75
N PRO A 440 -19.31 16.67 8.54
CA PRO A 440 -18.74 16.27 7.25
C PRO A 440 -19.80 16.10 6.16
N ALA A 441 -21.07 15.85 6.51
CA ALA A 441 -22.16 15.73 5.56
C ALA A 441 -23.53 15.93 6.24
N SER A 442 -24.59 16.15 5.46
CA SER A 442 -25.96 16.27 6.00
C SER A 442 -26.34 15.03 6.81
N GLY A 443 -26.89 15.24 8.02
CA GLY A 443 -27.31 14.16 8.92
C GLY A 443 -26.18 13.49 9.72
N VAL A 444 -24.93 13.91 9.52
CA VAL A 444 -23.78 13.36 10.24
C VAL A 444 -23.48 14.23 11.46
N THR A 445 -23.23 13.60 12.61
CA THR A 445 -22.84 14.30 13.84
C THR A 445 -21.59 13.65 14.40
N VAL A 446 -20.50 14.42 14.48
CA VAL A 446 -19.24 13.97 15.08
C VAL A 446 -19.47 13.72 16.57
N GLY A 447 -19.13 12.52 17.04
CA GLY A 447 -19.12 12.18 18.45
C GLY A 447 -17.75 12.43 19.08
N SER A 448 -16.68 11.92 18.46
CA SER A 448 -15.30 12.15 18.88
C SER A 448 -14.35 12.12 17.68
N LEU A 449 -13.26 12.89 17.78
CA LEU A 449 -12.19 12.96 16.80
C LEU A 449 -10.85 12.80 17.54
N SER A 450 -9.94 12.02 16.97
CA SER A 450 -8.52 12.01 17.30
C SER A 450 -7.75 12.34 16.04
N HIS A 451 -6.85 13.32 16.08
CA HIS A 451 -6.15 13.75 14.87
C HIS A 451 -4.72 14.20 15.14
N ASN A 452 -3.88 14.16 14.10
CA ASN A 452 -2.57 14.79 14.11
C ASN A 452 -2.15 15.12 12.67
N ASN A 453 -1.17 16.01 12.51
CA ASN A 453 -0.60 16.37 11.21
C ASN A 453 0.91 16.05 11.17
N ALA A 454 1.29 14.86 11.61
CA ALA A 454 2.68 14.40 11.57
C ALA A 454 2.80 13.17 10.68
N PHE A 455 3.98 12.95 10.11
CA PHE A 455 4.22 11.75 9.32
C PHE A 455 4.08 10.49 10.16
N GLY A 456 3.41 9.49 9.59
CA GLY A 456 3.08 8.27 10.30
C GLY A 456 2.42 7.22 9.41
N PHE A 457 1.95 6.17 10.05
CA PHE A 457 1.17 5.13 9.41
C PHE A 457 0.26 4.48 10.44
N MET A 458 -0.63 3.61 9.97
CA MET A 458 -1.54 2.89 10.84
C MET A 458 -1.29 1.38 10.84
N VAL A 459 -1.68 0.74 11.93
CA VAL A 459 -1.73 -0.71 12.07
C VAL A 459 -3.09 -1.09 12.60
N MET A 460 -3.76 -2.03 11.96
CA MET A 460 -4.92 -2.70 12.55
C MET A 460 -4.55 -4.10 13.04
N ASP A 461 -4.75 -4.35 14.34
CA ASP A 461 -4.59 -5.65 14.96
C ASP A 461 -5.97 -6.26 15.22
N ARG A 462 -6.17 -7.53 14.86
CA ARG A 462 -7.42 -8.25 15.13
C ARG A 462 -7.62 -8.37 16.64
N GLN A 463 -8.84 -8.15 17.11
CA GLN A 463 -9.15 -8.36 18.52
C GLN A 463 -9.17 -9.85 18.86
N PRO A 464 -8.58 -10.26 20.00
CA PRO A 464 -8.63 -11.65 20.44
C PRO A 464 -10.05 -12.02 20.86
N ALA A 465 -10.45 -13.26 20.56
CA ALA A 465 -11.72 -13.81 21.03
C ALA A 465 -11.85 -13.70 22.57
N PRO A 466 -13.06 -13.41 23.10
CA PRO A 466 -14.36 -13.37 22.41
C PRO A 466 -14.71 -12.01 21.78
N ALA A 467 -13.83 -11.01 21.86
CA ALA A 467 -14.07 -9.73 21.19
C ALA A 467 -14.01 -9.89 19.66
N THR A 468 -14.76 -9.05 18.95
CA THR A 468 -14.86 -9.05 17.49
C THR A 468 -14.50 -7.67 16.96
N GLY A 469 -13.82 -7.60 15.82
CA GLY A 469 -13.38 -6.35 15.21
C GLY A 469 -11.88 -6.12 15.37
N TRP A 470 -11.47 -4.86 15.26
CA TRP A 470 -10.08 -4.47 15.11
C TRP A 470 -9.67 -3.38 16.11
N LEU A 471 -8.41 -3.42 16.52
CA LEU A 471 -7.72 -2.32 17.19
C LEU A 471 -6.93 -1.54 16.14
N PHE A 472 -7.34 -0.31 15.86
CA PHE A 472 -6.65 0.60 14.96
C PHE A 472 -5.64 1.45 15.75
N LYS A 473 -4.38 1.45 15.34
CA LYS A 473 -3.29 2.12 16.04
C LYS A 473 -2.58 3.06 15.10
N ALA A 474 -2.44 4.32 15.49
CA ALA A 474 -1.64 5.30 14.76
C ALA A 474 -0.21 5.32 15.32
N TYR A 475 0.77 5.35 14.43
CA TYR A 475 2.19 5.37 14.77
C TYR A 475 2.90 6.54 14.07
N THR A 476 3.95 7.07 14.69
CA THR A 476 4.93 7.87 13.96
C THR A 476 5.75 7.00 13.00
N VAL A 477 6.47 7.61 12.06
CA VAL A 477 7.41 6.89 11.17
C VAL A 477 8.51 6.13 11.94
N ALA A 478 8.81 6.51 13.17
CA ALA A 478 9.77 5.85 14.05
C ALA A 478 9.14 4.72 14.90
N GLY A 479 7.85 4.42 14.71
CA GLY A 479 7.16 3.32 15.40
C GLY A 479 6.71 3.66 16.82
N LYS A 480 6.66 4.95 17.18
CA LYS A 480 6.07 5.38 18.46
C LYS A 480 4.55 5.38 18.35
N LEU A 481 3.88 4.66 19.24
CA LEU A 481 2.41 4.60 19.31
C LEU A 481 1.83 5.96 19.73
N LEU A 482 0.90 6.47 18.93
CA LEU A 482 0.22 7.74 19.15
C LEU A 482 -1.12 7.54 19.84
N THR A 483 -1.99 6.69 19.30
CA THR A 483 -3.31 6.38 19.87
C THR A 483 -3.74 4.98 19.45
N THR A 484 -4.58 4.37 20.26
CA THR A 484 -5.27 3.10 19.95
C THR A 484 -6.78 3.35 19.96
N CYS A 485 -7.43 3.02 18.84
CA CYS A 485 -8.87 3.09 18.64
C CYS A 485 -9.46 1.68 18.58
N THR A 486 -10.32 1.37 19.53
CA THR A 486 -11.02 0.08 19.62
C THR A 486 -12.31 0.15 18.81
N GLN A 487 -12.46 -0.76 17.86
CA GLN A 487 -13.70 -0.92 17.12
C GLN A 487 -14.75 -1.66 17.94
N ASN A 488 -16.00 -1.19 17.85
CA ASN A 488 -17.18 -1.95 18.27
C ASN A 488 -18.33 -1.66 17.32
N GLY A 489 -18.65 -2.62 16.45
CA GLY A 489 -19.63 -2.40 15.39
C GLY A 489 -19.18 -1.26 14.47
N THR A 490 -20.07 -0.31 14.24
CA THR A 490 -19.83 0.92 13.47
C THR A 490 -19.06 2.01 14.23
N SER A 491 -18.72 1.81 15.51
CA SER A 491 -18.09 2.82 16.35
C SER A 491 -16.59 2.57 16.54
N LEU A 492 -15.84 3.66 16.74
CA LEU A 492 -14.44 3.64 17.16
C LEU A 492 -14.27 4.44 18.45
N VAL A 493 -13.63 3.84 19.46
CA VAL A 493 -13.29 4.53 20.71
C VAL A 493 -11.78 4.61 20.85
N CYS A 494 -11.23 5.81 20.71
CA CYS A 494 -9.81 6.07 20.85
C CYS A 494 -9.44 6.38 22.30
N ASP A 495 -8.26 5.93 22.73
CA ASP A 495 -7.69 6.21 24.05
C ASP A 495 -7.30 7.69 24.26
N LYS A 496 -7.25 8.46 23.16
CA LYS A 496 -7.00 9.90 23.13
C LYS A 496 -7.99 10.56 22.18
N THR A 497 -8.40 11.79 22.47
CA THR A 497 -9.29 12.61 21.64
C THR A 497 -8.70 14.01 21.49
N GLY A 498 -9.08 14.74 20.44
CA GLY A 498 -8.47 16.00 20.05
C GLY A 498 -7.14 15.78 19.34
N PHE A 499 -6.24 16.77 19.45
CA PHE A 499 -4.91 16.68 18.86
C PHE A 499 -4.03 15.67 19.60
N VAL A 500 -3.45 14.71 18.88
CA VAL A 500 -2.56 13.68 19.39
C VAL A 500 -1.11 14.00 19.00
N ALA A 501 -0.33 14.50 19.95
CA ALA A 501 1.06 14.90 19.69
C ALA A 501 1.98 13.70 19.35
N PRO A 502 2.86 13.83 18.33
CA PRO A 502 3.76 12.77 17.87
C PRO A 502 4.85 12.33 18.86
#